data_AF-A0A953K1Q3-F1
#
_entry.id   AF-A0A953K1Q3-F1
#
_cell.length_a   1.000
_cell.length_b   1.000
_cell.length_c   1.000
_cell.angle_alpha   90.00
_cell.angle_beta   90.00
_cell.angle_gamma   90.00
#
_symmetry.space_group_name_H-M   'P 1'
#
loop_
_entity.id
_entity.type
_entity.pdbx_description
1 polymer ?
#
loop_
_entity_poly.entity_id
_entity_poly.type
_entity_poly.pdbx_seq_one_letter_code
_entity_poly.pdbx_strand_id
1 'polypeptide(L)'
;MKKLIFLASALVLLFSCQPQGSSGDGVSNPEMDSLIRENEKLRADLDGKDSAMNASIRMLNEIEDNLSLIRQKEGAINMSRNNDPEMESDQKDRIIEEIQIINSLMEENKNKISSLRSKLKKADMKIGELEKMIENLLTKIEDQENTINSLREELSKYDIAMDELTATLNETMAVVEEKDAELNTAFYVIGSTKELKEHGIITKEGGFIGLGKIKKLREDFNKDYFTQVDITKVSDITLGGKTIEILTTHPSSSYKLVGEKVKEKLVITDAKAFWSVSKYLVVVVD
;
A
#
# COMPACT_ATOMS: atom_id res chain seq x y z
N MET A 1 15.18 115.39 14.56
CA MET A 1 14.47 115.79 13.32
C MET A 1 13.36 114.76 13.06
N LYS A 2 12.10 115.22 13.08
CA LYS A 2 10.89 114.79 12.31
C LYS A 2 10.69 113.25 12.11
N LYS A 3 9.58 112.60 12.49
CA LYS A 3 8.16 112.99 12.44
C LYS A 3 7.28 112.22 13.46
N LEU A 4 6.20 112.88 13.87
CA LEU A 4 4.99 112.38 14.56
C LEU A 4 4.10 111.50 13.66
N ILE A 5 3.22 110.70 14.29
CA ILE A 5 1.72 110.60 14.13
C ILE A 5 1.24 109.34 14.92
N PHE A 6 0.49 109.50 16.04
CA PHE A 6 -0.96 109.18 16.24
C PHE A 6 -1.33 107.70 15.98
N LEU A 7 -2.15 106.96 16.74
CA LEU A 7 -3.35 107.26 17.54
C LEU A 7 -3.69 106.01 18.41
N ALA A 8 -4.50 106.21 19.45
CA ALA A 8 -4.89 105.28 20.51
C ALA A 8 -5.64 103.99 20.08
N SER A 9 -5.55 102.93 20.92
CA SER A 9 -6.72 102.14 21.38
C SER A 9 -6.35 101.05 22.41
N ALA A 10 -6.98 101.17 23.58
CA ALA A 10 -7.43 100.16 24.55
C ALA A 10 -6.80 98.74 24.62
N LEU A 11 -6.27 98.46 25.82
CA LEU A 11 -6.66 97.34 26.71
C LEU A 11 -6.44 95.90 26.23
N VAL A 12 -5.37 95.25 26.73
CA VAL A 12 -5.45 93.93 27.39
C VAL A 12 -4.35 93.86 28.46
N LEU A 13 -4.75 93.68 29.72
CA LEU A 13 -3.88 93.37 30.86
C LEU A 13 -3.36 91.94 30.69
N LEU A 14 -2.09 91.77 30.36
CA LEU A 14 -1.37 90.53 30.60
C LEU A 14 -0.54 90.70 31.87
N PHE A 15 -1.11 90.26 32.98
CA PHE A 15 -0.36 89.97 34.19
C PHE A 15 0.62 88.84 33.89
N SER A 16 1.88 89.20 33.73
CA SER A 16 3.02 88.30 33.80
C SER A 16 3.23 87.93 35.27
N CYS A 17 2.97 86.67 35.64
CA CYS A 17 3.53 86.07 36.84
C CYS A 17 4.34 84.83 36.45
N GLN A 18 5.64 85.00 36.55
CA GLN A 18 6.68 83.96 36.58
C GLN A 18 6.41 82.99 37.74
N PRO A 19 6.73 81.69 37.61
CA PRO A 19 6.38 80.69 38.60
C PRO A 19 7.22 80.89 39.86
N GLN A 20 6.58 81.39 40.91
CA GLN A 20 7.10 81.36 42.27
C GLN A 20 6.73 79.98 42.83
N GLY A 21 7.74 79.22 43.25
CA GLY A 21 7.56 77.89 43.80
C GLY A 21 6.52 77.89 44.92
N SER A 22 5.42 77.18 44.68
CA SER A 22 4.66 76.56 45.74
C SER A 22 5.01 75.08 45.69
N SER A 23 5.87 74.67 46.62
CA SER A 23 5.84 73.35 47.23
C SER A 23 4.41 73.12 47.72
N GLY A 24 3.54 72.70 46.82
CA GLY A 24 2.29 72.08 47.20
C GLY A 24 2.70 70.73 47.72
N ASP A 25 2.79 70.61 49.05
CA ASP A 25 2.44 69.36 49.70
C ASP A 25 1.13 68.93 49.07
N GLY A 26 1.22 68.01 48.13
CA GLY A 26 0.06 67.30 47.63
C GLY A 26 -0.54 66.71 48.87
N VAL A 27 -1.69 67.24 49.29
CA VAL A 27 -2.58 66.52 50.18
C VAL A 27 -2.91 65.26 49.39
N SER A 28 -2.13 64.21 49.61
CA SER A 28 -2.39 62.87 49.11
C SER A 28 -3.71 62.51 49.73
N ASN A 29 -4.80 62.74 48.98
CA ASN A 29 -6.11 62.28 49.36
C ASN A 29 -6.03 60.75 49.24
N PRO A 30 -6.00 60.02 50.37
CA PRO A 30 -5.82 58.57 50.32
C PRO A 30 -6.95 57.87 49.55
N GLU A 31 -8.11 58.52 49.42
CA GLU A 31 -9.23 58.07 48.59
C GLU A 31 -8.92 58.24 47.08
N MET A 32 -8.28 59.34 46.68
CA MET A 32 -7.83 59.56 45.29
C MET A 32 -6.74 58.55 44.91
N ASP A 33 -5.74 58.34 45.76
CA ASP A 33 -4.68 57.36 45.51
C ASP A 33 -5.22 55.93 45.44
N SER A 34 -6.24 55.61 46.26
CA SER A 34 -6.94 54.33 46.21
C SER A 34 -7.69 54.14 44.89
N LEU A 35 -8.45 55.16 44.45
CA LEU A 35 -9.21 55.11 43.20
C LEU A 35 -8.30 55.01 41.96
N ILE A 36 -7.13 55.66 41.96
CA ILE A 36 -6.14 55.54 40.89
C ILE A 36 -5.64 54.09 40.80
N ARG A 37 -5.24 53.48 41.93
CA ARG A 37 -4.78 52.08 41.96
C ARG A 37 -5.87 51.10 41.53
N GLU A 38 -7.11 51.35 41.92
CA GLU A 38 -8.25 50.54 41.49
C GLU A 38 -8.49 50.67 39.99
N ASN A 39 -8.42 51.88 39.43
CA ASN A 39 -8.55 52.10 37.98
C ASN A 39 -7.41 51.43 37.20
N GLU A 40 -6.17 51.55 37.68
CA GLU A 40 -5.01 50.86 37.10
C GLU A 40 -5.18 49.35 37.12
N LYS A 41 -5.67 48.79 38.24
CA LYS A 41 -5.96 47.35 38.35
C LYS A 41 -7.07 46.91 37.39
N LEU A 42 -8.15 47.68 37.27
CA LEU A 42 -9.26 47.38 36.35
C LEU A 42 -8.81 47.46 34.89
N ARG A 43 -7.95 48.42 34.54
CA ARG A 43 -7.35 48.51 33.20
C ARG A 43 -6.48 47.29 32.90
N ALA A 44 -5.62 46.90 33.85
CA ALA A 44 -4.79 45.71 33.68
C ALA A 44 -5.63 44.41 33.54
N ASP A 45 -6.75 44.29 34.25
CA ASP A 45 -7.68 43.17 34.11
C ASP A 45 -8.36 43.16 32.73
N LEU A 46 -8.82 44.32 32.25
CA LEU A 46 -9.41 44.46 30.91
C LEU A 46 -8.39 44.12 29.82
N ASP A 47 -7.18 44.65 29.89
CA ASP A 47 -6.11 44.36 28.92
C ASP A 47 -5.77 42.86 28.92
N GLY A 48 -5.77 42.22 30.09
CA GLY A 48 -5.59 40.77 30.23
C GLY A 48 -6.71 39.97 29.57
N LYS A 49 -7.96 40.37 29.76
CA LYS A 49 -9.15 39.76 29.14
C LYS A 49 -9.18 39.97 27.61
N ASP A 50 -8.84 41.16 27.13
CA ASP A 50 -8.76 41.45 25.69
C ASP A 50 -7.64 40.64 25.01
N SER A 51 -6.50 40.50 25.68
CA SER A 51 -5.42 39.61 25.21
C SER A 51 -5.87 38.15 25.15
N ALA A 52 -6.57 37.66 26.18
CA ALA A 52 -7.12 36.31 26.21
C ALA A 52 -8.18 36.08 25.12
N MET A 53 -9.04 37.07 24.85
CA MET A 53 -10.03 37.04 23.77
C MET A 53 -9.35 36.93 22.41
N ASN A 54 -8.37 37.79 22.14
CA ASN A 54 -7.63 37.80 20.87
C ASN A 54 -6.83 36.51 20.66
N ALA A 55 -6.23 35.97 21.73
CA ALA A 55 -5.58 34.67 21.67
C ALA A 55 -6.59 33.54 21.38
N SER A 56 -7.80 33.63 21.94
CA SER A 56 -8.85 32.64 21.74
C SER A 56 -9.29 32.57 20.28
N ILE A 57 -9.55 33.72 19.66
CA ILE A 57 -9.94 33.80 18.24
C ILE A 57 -8.85 33.21 17.34
N ARG A 58 -7.57 33.52 17.60
CA ARG A 58 -6.45 32.96 16.84
C ARG A 58 -6.39 31.44 16.94
N MET A 59 -6.49 30.91 18.16
CA MET A 59 -6.43 29.46 18.39
C MET A 59 -7.63 28.74 17.76
N LEU A 60 -8.82 29.34 17.76
CA LEU A 60 -9.99 28.80 17.09
C LEU A 60 -9.82 28.75 15.57
N ASN A 61 -9.28 29.81 14.96
CA ASN A 61 -8.98 29.82 13.53
C ASN A 61 -7.97 28.74 13.17
N GLU A 62 -6.88 28.61 13.95
CA GLU A 62 -5.88 27.56 13.74
C GLU A 62 -6.46 26.13 13.87
N ILE A 63 -7.41 25.91 14.80
CA ILE A 63 -8.08 24.62 14.93
C ILE A 63 -8.97 24.34 13.70
N GLU A 64 -9.73 25.33 13.24
CA GLU A 64 -10.57 25.17 12.04
C GLU A 64 -9.73 24.95 10.77
N ASP A 65 -8.59 25.62 10.63
CA ASP A 65 -7.63 25.39 9.54
C ASP A 65 -7.11 23.94 9.58
N ASN A 66 -6.69 23.46 10.77
CA ASN A 66 -6.26 22.08 10.97
C ASN A 66 -7.39 21.08 10.65
N LEU A 67 -8.63 21.34 11.07
CA LEU A 67 -9.79 20.49 10.75
C LEU A 67 -10.10 20.46 9.25
N SER A 68 -9.91 21.57 8.55
CA SER A 68 -10.05 21.64 7.09
C SER A 68 -8.99 20.79 6.40
N LEU A 69 -7.74 20.87 6.87
CA LEU A 69 -6.65 20.03 6.36
C LEU A 69 -6.92 18.54 6.62
N ILE A 70 -7.39 18.17 7.82
CA ILE A 70 -7.80 16.79 8.12
C ILE A 70 -8.82 16.29 7.09
N ARG A 71 -9.88 17.06 6.81
CA ARG A 71 -10.90 16.68 5.81
C ARG A 71 -10.33 16.51 4.41
N GLN A 72 -9.36 17.34 4.02
CA GLN A 72 -8.67 17.19 2.74
C GLN A 72 -7.90 15.86 2.68
N LYS A 73 -7.19 15.50 3.76
CA LYS A 73 -6.47 14.23 3.85
C LYS A 73 -7.41 13.03 3.88
N GLU A 74 -8.52 13.10 4.61
CA GLU A 74 -9.58 12.08 4.58
C GLU A 74 -10.16 11.91 3.16
N GLY A 75 -10.35 13.01 2.43
CA GLY A 75 -10.75 12.98 1.02
C GLY A 75 -9.72 12.25 0.14
N ALA A 76 -8.43 12.49 0.35
CA ALA A 76 -7.35 11.79 -0.37
C ALA A 76 -7.33 10.28 -0.08
N ILE A 77 -7.56 9.89 1.17
CA ILE A 77 -7.69 8.48 1.56
C ILE A 77 -8.88 7.83 0.83
N ASN A 78 -10.05 8.49 0.82
CA ASN A 78 -11.24 7.98 0.15
C ASN A 78 -11.07 7.86 -1.37
N MET A 79 -10.40 8.81 -2.01
CA MET A 79 -10.07 8.72 -3.44
C MET A 79 -9.12 7.57 -3.75
N SER A 80 -8.12 7.36 -2.89
CA SER A 80 -7.17 6.25 -3.03
C SER A 80 -7.86 4.90 -2.90
N ARG A 81 -8.91 4.80 -2.06
CA ARG A 81 -9.69 3.56 -1.85
C ARG A 81 -10.66 3.23 -2.99
N ASN A 82 -11.13 4.21 -3.76
CA ASN A 82 -12.16 4.01 -4.79
C ASN A 82 -11.60 3.68 -6.19
N ASN A 83 -10.29 3.85 -6.41
CA ASN A 83 -9.70 3.73 -7.74
C ASN A 83 -9.19 2.32 -8.08
N ASP A 84 -9.11 1.39 -7.12
CA ASP A 84 -8.68 0.01 -7.39
C ASP A 84 -9.23 -1.00 -6.37
N PRO A 85 -9.91 -2.09 -6.78
CA PRO A 85 -10.23 -3.20 -5.89
C PRO A 85 -8.99 -4.00 -5.42
N GLU A 86 -7.85 -3.89 -6.10
CA GLU A 86 -6.56 -4.41 -5.65
C GLU A 86 -5.67 -3.26 -5.18
N MET A 87 -5.69 -3.00 -3.87
CA MET A 87 -4.91 -1.92 -3.26
C MET A 87 -3.41 -2.24 -3.36
N GLU A 88 -2.73 -1.62 -4.32
CA GLU A 88 -1.27 -1.76 -4.50
C GLU A 88 -0.50 -1.30 -3.25
N SER A 89 0.69 -1.86 -3.01
CA SER A 89 1.56 -1.51 -1.86
C SER A 89 1.79 0.00 -1.76
N ASP A 90 2.01 0.68 -2.89
CA ASP A 90 2.23 2.12 -2.94
C ASP A 90 0.99 2.94 -2.52
N GLN A 91 -0.22 2.42 -2.74
CA GLN A 91 -1.46 3.06 -2.30
C GLN A 91 -1.63 2.92 -0.78
N LYS A 92 -1.32 1.74 -0.24
CA LYS A 92 -1.36 1.46 1.21
C LYS A 92 -0.42 2.40 1.97
N ASP A 93 0.82 2.55 1.51
CA ASP A 93 1.82 3.40 2.16
C ASP A 93 1.39 4.87 2.19
N ARG A 94 0.81 5.37 1.10
CA ARG A 94 0.23 6.73 1.07
C ARG A 94 -0.91 6.90 2.08
N ILE A 95 -1.82 5.92 2.18
CA ILE A 95 -2.91 6.00 3.15
C ILE A 95 -2.37 6.03 4.59
N ILE A 96 -1.34 5.22 4.89
CA ILE A 96 -0.69 5.20 6.22
C ILE A 96 -0.06 6.56 6.54
N GLU A 97 0.66 7.16 5.59
CA GLU A 97 1.26 8.49 5.75
C GLU A 97 0.18 9.55 6.03
N GLU A 98 -0.91 9.55 5.26
CA GLU A 98 -2.02 10.49 5.47
C GLU A 98 -2.67 10.31 6.85
N ILE A 99 -2.85 9.06 7.31
CA ILE A 99 -3.34 8.78 8.67
C ILE A 99 -2.38 9.33 9.72
N GLN A 100 -1.06 9.21 9.55
CA GLN A 100 -0.09 9.76 10.50
C GLN A 100 -0.18 11.29 10.60
N ILE A 101 -0.33 11.97 9.46
CA ILE A 101 -0.52 13.43 9.42
C ILE A 101 -1.82 13.81 10.14
N ILE A 102 -2.92 13.11 9.87
CA ILE A 102 -4.21 13.36 10.54
C ILE A 102 -4.07 13.22 12.06
N ASN A 103 -3.41 12.17 12.55
CA ASN A 103 -3.18 12.00 14.00
C ASN A 103 -2.39 13.16 14.62
N SER A 104 -1.34 13.64 13.93
CA SER A 104 -0.57 14.79 14.42
C SER A 104 -1.42 16.05 14.52
N LEU A 105 -2.28 16.32 13.52
CA LEU A 105 -3.17 17.48 13.51
C LEU A 105 -4.25 17.38 14.59
N MET A 106 -4.81 16.18 14.80
CA MET A 106 -5.79 15.95 15.88
C MET A 106 -5.18 16.19 17.27
N GLU A 107 -3.96 15.71 17.50
CA GLU A 107 -3.24 15.92 18.76
C GLU A 107 -2.91 17.42 18.97
N GLU A 108 -2.48 18.12 17.91
CA GLU A 108 -2.26 19.55 17.97
C GLU A 108 -3.56 20.31 18.34
N ASN A 109 -4.69 19.93 17.73
CA ASN A 109 -6.00 20.51 18.03
C ASN A 109 -6.43 20.26 19.48
N LYS A 110 -6.23 19.05 20.01
CA LYS A 110 -6.49 18.74 21.43
C LYS A 110 -5.68 19.64 22.36
N ASN A 111 -4.41 19.82 22.06
CA ASN A 111 -3.52 20.69 22.83
C ASN A 111 -3.94 22.16 22.76
N LYS A 112 -4.31 22.66 21.57
CA LYS A 112 -4.85 24.02 21.39
C LYS A 112 -6.14 24.22 22.18
N ILE A 113 -7.08 23.26 22.14
CA ILE A 113 -8.33 23.31 22.90
C ILE A 113 -8.07 23.34 24.42
N SER A 114 -7.16 22.49 24.91
CA SER A 114 -6.79 22.46 26.33
C SER A 114 -6.18 23.78 26.80
N SER A 115 -5.27 24.34 26.00
CA SER A 115 -4.65 25.64 26.27
C SER A 115 -5.67 26.79 26.20
N LEU A 116 -6.59 26.75 25.24
CA LEU A 116 -7.70 27.69 25.12
C LEU A 116 -8.59 27.69 26.37
N ARG A 117 -9.03 26.50 26.81
CA ARG A 117 -9.81 26.33 28.06
C ARG A 117 -9.07 26.88 29.27
N SER A 118 -7.76 26.62 29.38
CA SER A 118 -6.93 27.13 30.46
C SER A 118 -6.84 28.67 30.47
N LYS A 119 -6.65 29.29 29.30
CA LYS A 119 -6.58 30.75 29.16
C LYS A 119 -7.91 31.42 29.51
N LEU A 120 -9.03 30.89 29.03
CA LEU A 120 -10.37 31.40 29.36
C LEU A 120 -10.63 31.32 30.87
N LYS A 121 -10.29 30.18 31.51
CA LYS A 121 -10.43 30.01 32.96
C LYS A 121 -9.55 30.98 33.75
N LYS A 122 -8.30 31.22 33.33
CA LYS A 122 -7.38 32.15 34.00
C LYS A 122 -7.82 33.61 33.91
N ALA A 123 -8.42 33.99 32.78
CA ALA A 123 -8.95 35.34 32.57
C ALA A 123 -10.33 35.55 33.25
N ASP A 124 -10.85 34.55 33.98
CA ASP A 124 -12.21 34.51 34.53
C ASP A 124 -13.29 34.84 33.47
N MET A 125 -13.03 34.42 32.23
CA MET A 125 -13.91 34.65 31.09
C MET A 125 -14.83 33.45 30.90
N LYS A 126 -16.11 33.62 31.20
CA LYS A 126 -17.17 32.66 30.87
C LYS A 126 -18.00 33.19 29.72
N ILE A 127 -17.59 32.85 28.50
CA ILE A 127 -18.31 33.23 27.28
C ILE A 127 -18.99 31.97 26.77
N GLY A 128 -20.30 31.84 27.02
CA GLY A 128 -21.04 30.61 26.69
C GLY A 128 -20.95 30.20 25.22
N GLU A 129 -20.83 31.15 24.29
CA GLU A 129 -20.63 30.84 22.86
C GLU A 129 -19.25 30.24 22.56
N LEU A 130 -18.18 30.67 23.25
CA LEU A 130 -16.86 30.06 23.11
C LEU A 130 -16.83 28.65 23.72
N GLU A 131 -17.52 28.45 24.85
CA GLU A 131 -17.64 27.13 25.48
C GLU A 131 -18.36 26.14 24.56
N LYS A 132 -19.49 26.53 23.97
CA LYS A 132 -20.19 25.74 22.95
C LYS A 132 -19.31 25.44 21.74
N MET A 133 -18.53 26.42 21.26
CA MET A 133 -17.62 26.20 20.14
C MET A 133 -16.55 25.17 20.48
N ILE A 134 -15.97 25.25 21.69
CA ILE A 134 -15.00 24.27 22.17
C ILE A 134 -15.61 22.86 22.27
N GLU A 135 -16.82 22.74 22.79
CA GLU A 135 -17.54 21.46 22.85
C GLU A 135 -17.76 20.88 21.45
N ASN A 136 -18.23 21.69 20.50
CA ASN A 136 -18.40 21.27 19.11
C ASN A 136 -17.09 20.82 18.47
N LEU A 137 -15.97 21.51 18.75
CA LEU A 137 -14.65 21.14 18.25
C LEU A 137 -14.18 19.79 18.83
N LEU A 138 -14.46 19.52 20.10
CA LEU A 138 -14.14 18.23 20.72
C LEU A 138 -14.95 17.09 20.11
N THR A 139 -16.24 17.29 19.87
CA THR A 139 -17.07 16.29 19.18
C THR A 139 -16.56 16.01 17.77
N LYS A 140 -16.20 17.05 17.00
CA LYS A 140 -15.60 16.87 15.67
C LYS A 140 -14.31 16.03 15.71
N ILE A 141 -13.45 16.25 16.71
CA ILE A 141 -12.21 15.48 16.87
C ILE A 141 -12.52 14.02 17.23
N GLU A 142 -13.47 13.78 18.12
CA GLU A 142 -13.89 12.43 18.50
C GLU A 142 -14.44 11.64 17.30
N ASP A 143 -15.28 12.27 16.47
CA ASP A 143 -15.79 11.66 15.24
C ASP A 143 -14.66 11.31 14.25
N GLN A 144 -13.64 12.17 14.14
CA GLN A 144 -12.47 11.92 13.32
C GLN A 144 -11.61 10.77 13.86
N GLU A 145 -11.44 10.66 15.19
CA GLU A 145 -10.73 9.54 15.80
C GLU A 145 -11.41 8.20 15.52
N ASN A 146 -12.74 8.16 15.63
CA ASN A 146 -13.52 6.98 15.30
C ASN A 146 -13.34 6.57 13.83
N THR A 147 -13.38 7.54 12.91
CA THR A 147 -13.16 7.31 11.48
C THR A 147 -11.76 6.76 11.20
N ILE A 148 -10.73 7.35 11.81
CA ILE A 148 -9.33 6.89 11.66
C ILE A 148 -9.13 5.47 12.22
N ASN A 149 -9.77 5.14 13.33
CA ASN A 149 -9.71 3.80 13.89
C ASN A 149 -10.36 2.76 12.95
N SER A 150 -11.53 3.06 12.39
CA SER A 150 -12.16 2.18 11.39
C SER A 150 -11.28 1.98 10.16
N LEU A 151 -10.63 3.04 9.65
CA LEU A 151 -9.70 2.92 8.52
C LEU A 151 -8.50 2.02 8.85
N ARG A 152 -7.95 2.11 10.05
CA ARG A 152 -6.85 1.22 10.50
C ARG A 152 -7.27 -0.23 10.56
N GLU A 153 -8.46 -0.52 11.07
CA GLU A 153 -8.99 -1.89 11.12
C GLU A 153 -9.19 -2.47 9.72
N GLU A 154 -9.69 -1.66 8.78
CA GLU A 154 -9.86 -2.06 7.39
C GLU A 154 -8.51 -2.36 6.71
N LEU A 155 -7.50 -1.50 6.90
CA LEU A 155 -6.14 -1.74 6.41
C LEU A 155 -5.53 -3.04 6.95
N SER A 156 -5.75 -3.34 8.23
CA SER A 156 -5.27 -4.59 8.84
C SER A 156 -5.96 -5.82 8.23
N LYS A 157 -7.25 -5.74 7.90
CA LYS A 157 -7.97 -6.84 7.23
C LYS A 157 -7.47 -7.05 5.81
N TYR A 158 -7.22 -5.95 5.08
CA TYR A 158 -6.63 -6.02 3.73
C TYR A 158 -5.24 -6.67 3.75
N ASP A 159 -4.41 -6.36 4.75
CA ASP A 159 -3.06 -6.93 4.89
C ASP A 159 -3.11 -8.47 5.05
N ILE A 160 -3.97 -8.95 5.95
CA ILE A 160 -4.16 -10.39 6.18
C ILE A 160 -4.67 -11.08 4.91
N ALA A 161 -5.64 -10.46 4.21
CA ALA A 161 -6.19 -11.01 2.97
C ALA A 161 -5.13 -11.08 1.85
N MET A 162 -4.24 -10.09 1.76
CA MET A 162 -3.14 -10.07 0.79
C MET A 162 -2.13 -11.18 1.06
N ASP A 163 -1.76 -11.40 2.33
CA ASP A 163 -0.87 -12.49 2.73
C ASP A 163 -1.46 -13.87 2.38
N GLU A 164 -2.76 -14.07 2.67
CA GLU A 164 -3.47 -15.31 2.36
C GLU A 164 -3.57 -15.56 0.84
N LEU A 165 -3.89 -14.52 0.07
CA LEU A 165 -3.94 -14.61 -1.39
C LEU A 165 -2.57 -14.92 -1.99
N THR A 166 -1.51 -14.27 -1.49
CA THR A 166 -0.13 -14.50 -1.92
C THR A 166 0.31 -15.94 -1.62
N ALA A 167 -0.02 -16.46 -0.44
CA ALA A 167 0.26 -17.85 -0.08
C ALA A 167 -0.47 -18.83 -1.02
N THR A 168 -1.76 -18.61 -1.27
CA THR A 168 -2.59 -19.43 -2.17
C THR A 168 -2.06 -19.40 -3.61
N LEU A 169 -1.63 -18.23 -4.08
CA LEU A 169 -1.05 -18.06 -5.42
C LEU A 169 0.23 -18.88 -5.56
N ASN A 170 1.14 -18.79 -4.59
CA ASN A 170 2.41 -19.54 -4.61
C ASN A 170 2.17 -21.06 -4.58
N GLU A 171 1.22 -21.54 -3.77
CA GLU A 171 0.84 -22.95 -3.75
C GLU A 171 0.26 -23.39 -5.10
N THR A 172 -0.65 -22.59 -5.66
CA THR A 172 -1.25 -22.87 -6.97
C THR A 172 -0.20 -22.91 -8.08
N MET A 173 0.75 -21.98 -8.07
CA MET A 173 1.86 -21.96 -9.03
C MET A 173 2.73 -23.22 -8.93
N ALA A 174 3.06 -23.65 -7.71
CA ALA A 174 3.83 -24.88 -7.50
C ALA A 174 3.09 -26.12 -8.03
N VAL A 175 1.77 -26.21 -7.79
CA VAL A 175 0.93 -27.30 -8.32
C VAL A 175 0.86 -27.27 -9.84
N VAL A 176 0.75 -26.07 -10.44
CA VAL A 176 0.74 -25.91 -11.90
C VAL A 176 2.08 -26.36 -12.51
N GLU A 177 3.20 -25.98 -11.91
CA GLU A 177 4.54 -26.39 -12.36
C GLU A 177 4.71 -27.92 -12.27
N GLU A 178 4.28 -28.53 -11.16
CA GLU A 178 4.32 -29.99 -10.98
C GLU A 178 3.47 -30.70 -12.04
N LYS A 179 2.24 -30.23 -12.26
CA LYS A 179 1.31 -30.82 -13.23
C LYS A 179 1.78 -30.63 -14.66
N ASP A 180 2.37 -29.49 -14.98
CA ASP A 180 2.94 -29.26 -16.31
C ASP A 180 4.13 -30.19 -16.56
N ALA A 181 5.01 -30.37 -15.58
CA ALA A 181 6.10 -31.35 -15.66
C ALA A 181 5.58 -32.78 -15.83
N GLU A 182 4.54 -33.17 -15.10
CA GLU A 182 3.89 -34.48 -15.22
C GLU A 182 3.28 -34.68 -16.62
N LEU A 183 2.52 -33.72 -17.12
CA LEU A 183 1.88 -33.76 -18.44
C LEU A 183 2.90 -33.82 -19.57
N ASN A 184 4.03 -33.13 -19.41
CA ASN A 184 5.09 -33.05 -20.41
C ASN A 184 6.13 -34.16 -20.29
N THR A 185 6.03 -35.04 -19.30
CA THR A 185 6.92 -36.20 -19.18
C THR A 185 6.47 -37.33 -20.10
N ALA A 186 7.43 -37.89 -20.84
CA ALA A 186 7.31 -39.15 -21.56
C ALA A 186 8.61 -39.95 -21.45
N PHE A 187 8.60 -41.17 -21.96
CA PHE A 187 9.69 -42.13 -21.79
C PHE A 187 9.96 -42.82 -23.12
N TYR A 188 11.23 -43.02 -23.48
CA TYR A 188 11.59 -43.81 -24.65
C TYR A 188 12.73 -44.79 -24.37
N VAL A 189 12.74 -45.89 -25.12
CA VAL A 189 13.82 -46.86 -25.13
C VAL A 189 14.05 -47.38 -26.54
N ILE A 190 15.32 -47.56 -26.88
CA ILE A 190 15.77 -48.05 -28.18
C ILE A 190 16.75 -49.16 -27.90
N GLY A 191 16.58 -50.30 -28.55
CA GLY A 191 17.50 -51.40 -28.36
C GLY A 191 17.25 -52.55 -29.32
N SER A 192 18.19 -53.49 -29.33
CA SER A 192 18.00 -54.72 -30.09
C SER A 192 16.91 -55.58 -29.48
N THR A 193 16.32 -56.47 -30.28
CA THR A 193 15.33 -57.43 -29.78
C THR A 193 15.86 -58.27 -28.60
N LYS A 194 17.17 -58.54 -28.57
CA LYS A 194 17.83 -59.31 -27.51
C LYS A 194 17.94 -58.47 -26.22
N GLU A 195 18.44 -57.26 -26.34
CA GLU A 195 18.64 -56.32 -25.24
C GLU A 195 17.32 -55.95 -24.55
N LEU A 196 16.31 -55.55 -25.33
CA LEU A 196 14.99 -55.20 -24.79
C LEU A 196 14.31 -56.40 -24.11
N LYS A 197 14.62 -57.63 -24.51
CA LYS A 197 14.11 -58.83 -23.84
C LYS A 197 14.87 -59.13 -22.55
N GLU A 198 16.20 -59.01 -22.58
CA GLU A 198 17.08 -59.21 -21.41
C GLU A 198 16.77 -58.20 -20.29
N HIS A 199 16.47 -56.96 -20.65
CA HIS A 199 16.07 -55.90 -19.71
C HIS A 199 14.58 -55.92 -19.33
N GLY A 200 13.82 -56.93 -19.75
CA GLY A 200 12.43 -57.08 -19.37
C GLY A 200 11.52 -55.98 -19.92
N ILE A 201 11.80 -55.46 -21.12
CA ILE A 201 10.95 -54.49 -21.81
C ILE A 201 9.94 -55.21 -22.71
N ILE A 202 10.39 -56.23 -23.44
CA ILE A 202 9.55 -56.94 -24.41
C ILE A 202 9.49 -58.45 -24.15
N THR A 203 8.39 -59.07 -24.55
CA THR A 203 8.23 -60.53 -24.67
C THR A 203 8.08 -60.94 -26.13
N LYS A 204 8.34 -62.22 -26.40
CA LYS A 204 8.05 -62.87 -27.67
C LYS A 204 6.95 -63.90 -27.43
N GLU A 205 5.72 -63.53 -27.76
CA GLU A 205 4.52 -64.32 -27.48
C GLU A 205 3.77 -64.68 -28.77
N GLY A 206 3.00 -65.78 -28.72
CA GLY A 206 2.26 -66.30 -29.87
C GLY A 206 3.10 -67.19 -30.80
N GLY A 207 2.42 -67.83 -31.75
CA GLY A 207 3.03 -68.75 -32.72
C GLY A 207 3.01 -70.22 -32.28
N PHE A 208 2.67 -71.11 -33.20
CA PHE A 208 2.71 -72.56 -32.98
C PHE A 208 4.18 -73.03 -33.05
N ILE A 209 4.70 -73.61 -31.96
CA ILE A 209 6.06 -74.23 -31.91
C ILE A 209 7.17 -73.28 -32.40
N GLY A 210 7.18 -72.04 -31.91
CA GLY A 210 8.27 -71.08 -32.19
C GLY A 210 8.21 -70.35 -33.53
N LEU A 211 7.32 -70.75 -34.44
CA LEU A 211 7.06 -70.06 -35.70
C LEU A 211 5.98 -68.98 -35.49
N GLY A 212 6.30 -67.73 -35.83
CA GLY A 212 5.34 -66.61 -35.75
C GLY A 212 5.25 -65.91 -34.39
N LYS A 213 6.30 -65.97 -33.55
CA LYS A 213 6.36 -65.19 -32.30
C LYS A 213 6.35 -63.69 -32.60
N ILE A 214 5.39 -62.97 -32.03
CA ILE A 214 5.24 -61.52 -32.16
C ILE A 214 5.93 -60.84 -30.98
N LYS A 215 6.66 -59.75 -31.23
CA LYS A 215 7.26 -58.91 -30.20
C LYS A 215 6.14 -58.09 -29.54
N LYS A 216 6.04 -58.12 -28.22
CA LYS A 216 5.06 -57.32 -27.46
C LYS A 216 5.75 -56.60 -26.31
N LEU A 217 5.27 -55.40 -25.99
CA LEU A 217 5.60 -54.73 -24.73
C LEU A 217 5.07 -55.58 -23.58
N ARG A 218 5.90 -55.82 -22.56
CA ARG A 218 5.45 -56.50 -21.33
C ARG A 218 4.47 -55.63 -20.56
N GLU A 219 3.58 -56.21 -19.77
CA GLU A 219 2.69 -55.43 -18.89
C GLU A 219 3.45 -54.87 -17.68
N ASP A 220 4.43 -55.63 -17.18
CA ASP A 220 5.29 -55.33 -16.03
C ASP A 220 6.68 -54.85 -16.45
N PHE A 221 6.77 -54.15 -17.58
CA PHE A 221 8.06 -53.78 -18.16
C PHE A 221 8.91 -52.93 -17.20
N ASN A 222 10.23 -53.11 -17.27
CA ASN A 222 11.17 -52.35 -16.44
C ASN A 222 11.21 -50.87 -16.87
N LYS A 223 10.56 -49.99 -16.10
CA LYS A 223 10.49 -48.55 -16.36
C LYS A 223 11.84 -47.85 -16.20
N ASP A 224 12.71 -48.37 -15.33
CA ASP A 224 14.01 -47.75 -15.02
C ASP A 224 14.99 -47.79 -16.21
N TYR A 225 14.72 -48.66 -17.18
CA TYR A 225 15.51 -48.78 -18.39
C TYR A 225 15.08 -47.79 -19.49
N PHE A 226 14.03 -47.00 -19.26
CA PHE A 226 13.61 -45.95 -20.19
C PHE A 226 14.34 -44.64 -19.91
N THR A 227 14.61 -43.90 -20.98
CA THR A 227 15.05 -42.51 -20.89
C THR A 227 13.84 -41.61 -20.73
N GLN A 228 13.77 -40.88 -19.61
CA GLN A 228 12.77 -39.83 -19.39
C GLN A 228 13.05 -38.62 -20.29
N VAL A 229 12.01 -38.07 -20.88
CA VAL A 229 12.06 -36.88 -21.74
C VAL A 229 10.95 -35.90 -21.43
N ASP A 230 11.26 -34.63 -21.63
CA ASP A 230 10.29 -33.54 -21.73
C ASP A 230 9.85 -33.43 -23.20
N ILE A 231 8.58 -33.71 -23.47
CA ILE A 231 8.01 -33.76 -24.82
C ILE A 231 8.01 -32.38 -25.50
N THR A 232 8.16 -31.29 -24.75
CA THR A 232 8.26 -29.94 -25.30
C THR A 232 9.65 -29.61 -25.81
N LYS A 233 10.68 -30.34 -25.33
CA LYS A 233 12.10 -30.11 -25.65
C LYS A 233 12.65 -31.12 -26.64
N VAL A 234 12.09 -32.32 -26.71
CA VAL A 234 12.54 -33.39 -27.61
C VAL A 234 11.74 -33.37 -28.91
N SER A 235 12.43 -33.00 -30.00
CA SER A 235 11.85 -32.96 -31.36
C SER A 235 12.37 -34.06 -32.29
N ASP A 236 13.50 -34.69 -31.95
CA ASP A 236 14.00 -35.88 -32.65
C ASP A 236 14.68 -36.87 -31.70
N ILE A 237 14.66 -38.14 -32.10
CA ILE A 237 15.27 -39.27 -31.39
C ILE A 237 16.14 -40.03 -32.38
N THR A 238 17.43 -40.20 -32.07
CA THR A 238 18.37 -40.94 -32.92
C THR A 238 18.23 -42.44 -32.64
N LEU A 239 17.98 -43.24 -33.69
CA LEU A 239 17.59 -44.64 -33.57
C LEU A 239 18.74 -45.64 -33.78
N GLY A 240 19.71 -45.33 -34.66
CA GLY A 240 20.90 -46.15 -34.83
C GLY A 240 20.64 -47.62 -35.21
N GLY A 241 19.99 -47.90 -36.35
CA GLY A 241 19.81 -49.27 -36.85
C GLY A 241 19.27 -49.35 -38.28
N LYS A 242 19.55 -50.46 -39.00
CA LYS A 242 19.19 -50.62 -40.41
C LYS A 242 17.68 -50.81 -40.58
N THR A 243 17.08 -51.55 -39.66
CA THR A 243 15.63 -51.75 -39.60
C THR A 243 15.06 -51.18 -38.31
N ILE A 244 13.97 -50.45 -38.43
CA ILE A 244 13.27 -49.77 -37.33
C ILE A 244 11.86 -50.36 -37.20
N GLU A 245 11.54 -50.85 -36.03
CA GLU A 245 10.19 -51.33 -35.66
C GLU A 245 9.74 -50.62 -34.38
N ILE A 246 8.68 -49.82 -34.48
CA ILE A 246 8.07 -49.15 -33.32
C ILE A 246 7.00 -50.07 -32.76
N LEU A 247 7.14 -50.51 -31.51
CA LEU A 247 6.22 -51.46 -30.87
C LEU A 247 5.03 -50.80 -30.18
N THR A 248 5.19 -49.55 -29.74
CA THR A 248 4.14 -48.77 -29.07
C THR A 248 3.35 -47.96 -30.09
N THR A 249 2.07 -47.69 -29.78
CA THR A 249 1.18 -47.00 -30.72
C THR A 249 1.41 -45.50 -30.67
N HIS A 250 1.80 -44.93 -31.81
CA HIS A 250 1.91 -43.48 -32.02
C HIS A 250 1.28 -43.12 -33.38
N PRO A 251 0.48 -42.05 -33.48
CA PRO A 251 -0.13 -41.64 -34.74
C PRO A 251 0.91 -41.43 -35.84
N SER A 252 0.72 -42.03 -37.03
CA SER A 252 1.69 -41.92 -38.13
C SER A 252 1.82 -40.50 -38.68
N SER A 253 0.83 -39.64 -38.45
CA SER A 253 0.84 -38.22 -38.83
C SER A 253 1.70 -37.35 -37.91
N SER A 254 2.10 -37.84 -36.74
CA SER A 254 2.81 -37.05 -35.72
C SER A 254 4.33 -37.24 -35.71
N TYR A 255 4.87 -38.10 -36.59
CA TYR A 255 6.32 -38.29 -36.74
C TYR A 255 6.72 -38.70 -38.15
N LYS A 256 8.02 -38.57 -38.44
CA LYS A 256 8.66 -39.03 -39.68
C LYS A 256 9.96 -39.75 -39.37
N LEU A 257 10.27 -40.79 -40.12
CA LEU A 257 11.57 -41.46 -40.07
C LEU A 257 12.45 -40.89 -41.20
N VAL A 258 13.61 -40.32 -40.85
CA VAL A 258 14.51 -39.61 -41.78
C VAL A 258 15.91 -40.23 -41.75
N GLY A 259 16.55 -40.37 -42.92
CA GLY A 259 17.95 -40.79 -43.08
C GLY A 259 18.29 -41.25 -44.51
N GLU A 260 19.54 -41.05 -44.96
CA GLU A 260 19.95 -41.27 -46.37
C GLU A 260 20.28 -42.73 -46.74
N LYS A 261 20.76 -43.54 -45.78
CA LYS A 261 21.12 -44.96 -46.02
C LYS A 261 20.66 -45.92 -44.91
N VAL A 262 20.34 -45.37 -43.74
CA VAL A 262 19.85 -46.01 -42.52
C VAL A 262 18.82 -45.03 -41.95
N LYS A 263 17.64 -45.47 -41.50
CA LYS A 263 16.62 -44.59 -40.89
C LYS A 263 17.14 -44.09 -39.54
N GLU A 264 17.98 -43.08 -39.59
CA GLU A 264 18.84 -42.65 -38.51
C GLU A 264 18.07 -41.94 -37.38
N LYS A 265 16.99 -41.23 -37.72
CA LYS A 265 16.23 -40.43 -36.76
C LYS A 265 14.72 -40.59 -36.90
N LEU A 266 14.04 -40.57 -35.75
CA LEU A 266 12.61 -40.31 -35.62
C LEU A 266 12.42 -38.82 -35.30
N VAL A 267 11.85 -38.08 -36.24
CA VAL A 267 11.52 -36.66 -36.07
C VAL A 267 10.05 -36.56 -35.66
N ILE A 268 9.79 -36.00 -34.49
CA ILE A 268 8.45 -35.76 -33.95
C ILE A 268 7.95 -34.43 -34.54
N THR A 269 6.90 -34.48 -35.35
CA THR A 269 6.31 -33.30 -35.99
C THR A 269 5.16 -32.69 -35.19
N ASP A 270 4.55 -33.48 -34.32
CA ASP A 270 3.55 -33.02 -33.34
C ASP A 270 3.71 -33.83 -32.04
N ALA A 271 4.34 -33.23 -31.04
CA ALA A 271 4.61 -33.91 -29.78
C ALA A 271 3.34 -34.31 -29.03
N LYS A 272 2.31 -33.45 -29.00
CA LYS A 272 1.06 -33.75 -28.29
C LYS A 272 0.35 -34.93 -28.93
N ALA A 273 0.24 -34.94 -30.26
CA ALA A 273 -0.35 -36.06 -30.99
C ALA A 273 0.50 -37.33 -30.86
N PHE A 274 1.82 -37.23 -30.94
CA PHE A 274 2.74 -38.37 -30.82
C PHE A 274 2.61 -39.08 -29.47
N TRP A 275 2.55 -38.34 -28.36
CA TRP A 275 2.48 -38.89 -27.01
C TRP A 275 1.04 -39.06 -26.48
N SER A 276 0.02 -38.89 -27.32
CA SER A 276 -1.40 -38.94 -26.92
C SER A 276 -1.92 -40.34 -26.58
N VAL A 277 -1.45 -41.36 -27.31
CA VAL A 277 -1.91 -42.76 -27.15
C VAL A 277 -1.03 -43.50 -26.15
N SER A 278 0.27 -43.23 -26.15
CA SER A 278 1.24 -43.81 -25.23
C SER A 278 2.28 -42.78 -24.83
N LYS A 279 2.58 -42.70 -23.53
CA LYS A 279 3.72 -41.96 -22.97
C LYS A 279 5.03 -42.73 -23.02
N TYR A 280 4.99 -43.98 -23.46
CA TYR A 280 6.15 -44.84 -23.63
C TYR A 280 6.37 -45.12 -25.11
N LEU A 281 7.58 -44.84 -25.60
CA LEU A 281 8.04 -45.18 -26.94
C LEU A 281 9.03 -46.34 -26.85
N VAL A 282 8.72 -47.46 -27.50
CA VAL A 282 9.61 -48.62 -27.58
C VAL A 282 9.98 -48.84 -29.04
N VAL A 283 11.26 -48.67 -29.35
CA VAL A 283 11.80 -48.88 -30.70
C VAL A 283 12.78 -50.05 -30.70
N VAL A 284 12.50 -51.04 -31.55
CA VAL A 284 13.40 -52.15 -31.81
C VAL A 284 14.24 -51.83 -33.03
N VAL A 285 15.55 -51.99 -32.89
CA VAL A 285 16.52 -51.79 -33.97
C VAL A 285 17.33 -53.06 -34.22
N ASP A 286 17.51 -53.41 -35.49
CA ASP A 286 18.33 -54.54 -35.93
C ASP A 286 19.31 -54.10 -37.05
#